data_AF-A0A7J7L9P3-F1
#
_entry.id   AF-A0A7J7L9P3-F1
#
_cell.length_a   1.000
_cell.length_b   1.000
_cell.length_c   1.000
_cell.angle_alpha   90.00
_cell.angle_beta   90.00
_cell.angle_gamma   90.00
#
_symmetry.space_group_name_H-M   'P 1'
#
loop_
_entity.id
_entity.type
_entity.pdbx_description
1 polymer ?
#
loop_
_entity_poly.entity_id
_entity_poly.type
_entity_poly.pdbx_seq_one_letter_code
_entity_poly.pdbx_strand_id
1 'polypeptide(L)'
;MGASTSSEQKELEFVAASTGALLILQKAFSKLCDPQINFIPLNSLHECFSLNFTNSIAEESSSVPECFPKLLANLGSALVNTFFTADEGGFNWVEFLRGYIKCCGRASTSLSLNTLCRLYAATSIKAGITSKLEFESDDLDCKISGSFMSTDVLLLLCLCWIMSQNLSTWEGHEKIDLPDVKPLVLSAITVCTDDGNALNVWDWSISGSEVQLPAQKCHMWALTTAPSLGYCFAQYVNARLRRFASSEVLSFFLPFELTIISNLSYFSS
;
A
#
# COMPACT_ATOMS: atom_id res chain seq x y z
N MET A 1 -22.79 18.75 -30.14
CA MET A 1 -21.63 18.10 -30.80
C MET A 1 -20.92 17.28 -29.73
N GLY A 2 -21.06 15.96 -29.77
CA GLY A 2 -20.46 15.08 -28.75
C GLY A 2 -18.96 14.92 -29.04
N ALA A 3 -18.11 15.29 -28.08
CA ALA A 3 -16.69 15.01 -28.16
C ALA A 3 -16.50 13.49 -28.27
N SER A 4 -15.84 13.03 -29.33
CA SER A 4 -15.44 11.63 -29.43
C SER A 4 -14.41 11.36 -28.35
N THR A 5 -14.82 10.72 -27.25
CA THR A 5 -13.90 10.16 -26.24
C THR A 5 -12.92 9.24 -26.96
N SER A 6 -11.60 9.42 -26.71
CA SER A 6 -10.55 8.61 -27.34
C SER A 6 -10.77 7.11 -27.06
N SER A 7 -10.26 6.23 -27.93
CA SER A 7 -10.38 4.78 -27.72
C SER A 7 -9.77 4.34 -26.39
N GLU A 8 -8.66 4.98 -26.01
CA GLU A 8 -7.97 4.75 -24.75
C GLU A 8 -8.85 5.07 -23.54
N GLN A 9 -9.51 6.24 -23.52
CA GLN A 9 -10.40 6.60 -22.41
C GLN A 9 -11.49 5.56 -22.20
N LYS A 10 -12.12 5.09 -23.28
CA LYS A 10 -13.17 4.06 -23.20
C LYS A 10 -12.66 2.75 -22.63
N GLU A 11 -11.44 2.35 -23.01
CA GLU A 11 -10.81 1.14 -22.51
C GLU A 11 -10.51 1.25 -21.01
N LEU A 12 -9.91 2.36 -20.57
CA LEU A 12 -9.64 2.61 -19.16
C LEU A 12 -10.93 2.67 -18.34
N GLU A 13 -11.98 3.32 -18.84
CA GLU A 13 -13.29 3.35 -18.18
C GLU A 13 -13.91 1.96 -18.10
N PHE A 14 -13.78 1.13 -19.13
CA PHE A 14 -14.25 -0.25 -19.11
C PHE A 14 -13.51 -1.09 -18.06
N VAL A 15 -12.18 -0.99 -17.99
CA VAL A 15 -11.39 -1.68 -16.98
C VAL A 15 -11.77 -1.20 -15.58
N ALA A 16 -11.88 0.11 -15.36
CA ALA A 16 -12.31 0.68 -14.09
C ALA A 16 -13.73 0.24 -13.70
N ALA A 17 -14.67 0.21 -14.65
CA ALA A 17 -16.03 -0.29 -14.44
C ALA A 17 -16.05 -1.77 -14.03
N SER A 18 -15.15 -2.58 -14.59
CA SER A 18 -15.00 -3.99 -14.23
C SER A 18 -14.58 -4.20 -12.76
N THR A 19 -13.97 -3.19 -12.13
CA THR A 19 -13.65 -3.19 -10.67
C THR A 19 -14.81 -2.69 -9.81
N GLY A 20 -15.91 -2.20 -10.42
CA GLY A 20 -17.03 -1.57 -9.71
C GLY A 20 -16.75 -0.15 -9.21
N ALA A 21 -15.58 0.43 -9.54
CA ALA A 21 -15.14 1.71 -8.98
C ALA A 21 -15.46 2.93 -9.86
N LEU A 22 -15.90 2.75 -11.12
CA LEU A 22 -16.01 3.87 -12.08
C LEU A 22 -16.80 5.07 -11.54
N LEU A 23 -17.96 4.86 -10.92
CA LEU A 23 -18.76 5.96 -10.35
C LEU A 23 -18.06 6.67 -9.17
N ILE A 24 -17.33 5.92 -8.34
CA ILE A 24 -16.55 6.47 -7.23
C ILE A 24 -15.41 7.31 -7.79
N LEU A 25 -14.74 6.83 -8.84
CA LEU A 25 -13.63 7.52 -9.49
C LEU A 25 -14.08 8.82 -10.13
N GLN A 26 -15.22 8.81 -10.84
CA GLN A 26 -15.79 10.04 -11.41
C GLN A 26 -16.09 11.08 -10.33
N LYS A 27 -16.69 10.65 -9.21
CA LYS A 27 -16.97 11.53 -8.06
C LYS A 27 -15.68 12.05 -7.41
N ALA A 28 -14.71 11.17 -7.15
CA ALA A 28 -13.43 11.54 -6.57
C ALA A 28 -12.69 12.53 -7.47
N PHE A 29 -12.64 12.28 -8.79
CA PHE A 29 -12.05 13.17 -9.77
C PHE A 29 -12.71 14.55 -9.72
N SER A 30 -14.05 14.62 -9.79
CA SER A 30 -14.77 15.89 -9.74
C SER A 30 -14.50 16.74 -8.48
N LYS A 31 -14.15 16.09 -7.36
CA LYS A 31 -13.85 16.76 -6.09
C LYS A 31 -12.38 17.12 -5.91
N LEU A 32 -11.48 16.32 -6.48
CA LEU A 32 -10.04 16.54 -6.40
C LEU A 32 -9.55 17.51 -7.48
N CYS A 33 -10.31 17.67 -8.56
CA CYS A 33 -9.99 18.58 -9.64
C CYS A 33 -10.10 20.04 -9.22
N ASP A 34 -9.18 20.85 -9.75
CA ASP A 34 -9.35 22.30 -9.80
C ASP A 34 -10.47 22.63 -10.81
N PRO A 35 -11.53 23.34 -10.41
CA PRO A 35 -12.66 23.67 -11.28
C PRO A 35 -12.30 24.53 -12.51
N GLN A 36 -11.19 25.25 -12.47
CA GLN A 36 -10.80 26.18 -13.55
C GLN A 36 -10.07 25.46 -14.68
N ILE A 37 -9.22 24.48 -14.33
CA ILE A 37 -8.39 23.76 -15.31
C ILE A 37 -8.88 22.34 -15.60
N ASN A 38 -9.75 21.77 -14.76
CA ASN A 38 -10.26 20.39 -14.88
C ASN A 38 -9.15 19.31 -14.83
N PHE A 39 -8.08 19.60 -14.09
CA PHE A 39 -7.02 18.65 -13.72
C PHE A 39 -7.01 18.50 -12.20
N ILE A 40 -6.62 17.32 -11.71
CA ILE A 40 -6.27 17.14 -10.30
C ILE A 40 -4.86 17.70 -10.08
N PRO A 41 -4.67 18.71 -9.22
CA PRO A 41 -3.34 19.16 -8.85
C PRO A 41 -2.56 18.06 -8.15
N LEU A 42 -1.24 18.02 -8.35
CA LEU A 42 -0.36 17.01 -7.74
C LEU A 42 -0.55 16.89 -6.22
N ASN A 43 -0.57 18.04 -5.55
CA ASN A 43 -0.71 18.13 -4.10
C ASN A 43 -2.07 17.60 -3.62
N SER A 44 -3.16 17.86 -4.36
CA SER A 44 -4.49 17.35 -4.01
C SER A 44 -4.52 15.81 -4.03
N LEU A 45 -3.83 15.19 -5.00
CA LEU A 45 -3.75 13.73 -5.05
C LEU A 45 -2.80 13.16 -3.99
N HIS A 46 -1.70 13.87 -3.68
CA HIS A 46 -0.81 13.50 -2.56
C HIS A 46 -1.61 13.48 -1.25
N GLU A 47 -2.31 14.57 -0.92
CA GLU A 47 -3.16 14.69 0.27
C GLU A 47 -4.26 13.62 0.31
N CYS A 48 -4.86 13.31 -0.85
CA CYS A 48 -5.84 12.24 -0.96
C CYS A 48 -5.30 10.90 -0.41
N PHE A 49 -4.03 10.60 -0.66
CA PHE A 49 -3.40 9.36 -0.21
C PHE A 49 -2.46 9.51 1.00
N SER A 50 -2.38 10.70 1.60
CA SER A 50 -1.57 10.92 2.80
C SER A 50 -2.26 10.41 4.05
N LEU A 51 -1.43 9.94 4.98
CA LEU A 51 -1.84 9.58 6.33
C LEU A 51 -1.47 10.72 7.28
N ASN A 52 -2.48 11.37 7.85
CA ASN A 52 -2.29 12.47 8.78
C ASN A 52 -2.12 11.90 10.20
N PHE A 53 -0.89 11.56 10.56
CA PHE A 53 -0.53 11.15 11.92
C PHE A 53 -0.06 12.35 12.73
N THR A 54 -1.00 13.11 13.28
CA THR A 54 -0.73 14.28 14.12
C THR A 54 -0.35 13.90 15.56
N ASN A 55 0.59 12.95 15.75
CA ASN A 55 1.25 12.59 17.03
C ASN A 55 0.68 11.40 17.84
N SER A 56 0.24 10.29 17.24
CA SER A 56 -0.35 9.17 18.03
C SER A 56 0.08 7.75 17.62
N ILE A 57 1.36 7.54 17.27
CA ILE A 57 1.90 6.19 17.43
C ILE A 57 2.26 6.06 18.91
N ALA A 58 1.60 5.14 19.59
CA ALA A 58 1.85 4.77 20.97
C ALA A 58 3.36 4.79 21.32
N GLU A 59 3.83 5.79 22.08
CA GLU A 59 5.21 5.82 22.60
C GLU A 59 5.54 4.57 23.47
N GLU A 60 4.50 3.87 23.94
CA GLU A 60 4.60 2.65 24.76
C GLU A 60 4.76 1.35 23.93
N SER A 61 4.64 1.40 22.60
CA SER A 61 4.89 0.24 21.74
C SER A 61 6.38 0.17 21.38
N SER A 62 7.19 -0.32 22.32
CA SER A 62 8.66 -0.39 22.23
C SER A 62 9.22 -1.28 21.08
N SER A 63 8.38 -1.74 20.16
CA SER A 63 8.72 -2.64 19.05
C SER A 63 8.66 -1.98 17.67
N VAL A 64 8.28 -0.70 17.58
CA VAL A 64 8.14 0.00 16.29
C VAL A 64 9.46 0.67 15.94
N PRO A 65 10.08 0.37 14.77
CA PRO A 65 11.31 1.03 14.36
C PRO A 65 11.12 2.56 14.25
N GLU A 66 12.12 3.33 14.67
CA GLU A 66 12.09 4.81 14.66
C GLU A 66 11.83 5.42 13.27
N CYS A 67 12.12 4.66 12.20
CA CYS A 67 11.90 5.10 10.83
C CYS A 67 10.46 4.91 10.34
N PHE A 68 9.62 4.15 11.05
CA PHE A 68 8.26 3.84 10.63
C PHE A 68 7.34 5.07 10.50
N PRO A 69 7.34 6.05 11.45
CA PRO A 69 6.56 7.28 11.26
C PRO A 69 6.97 8.06 10.01
N LYS A 70 8.28 8.10 9.69
CA LYS A 70 8.80 8.74 8.47
C LYS A 70 8.36 8.00 7.21
N LEU A 71 8.30 6.67 7.25
CA LEU A 71 7.76 5.84 6.17
C LEU A 71 6.30 6.25 5.89
N LEU A 72 5.47 6.28 6.93
CA LEU A 72 4.05 6.62 6.81
C LEU A 72 3.81 8.04 6.29
N ALA A 73 4.59 9.02 6.76
CA ALA A 73 4.49 10.40 6.31
C ALA A 73 4.78 10.57 4.80
N ASN A 74 5.55 9.65 4.21
CA ASN A 74 5.91 9.67 2.80
C ASN A 74 4.99 8.84 1.90
N LEU A 75 4.11 8.00 2.48
CA LEU A 75 3.29 7.02 1.75
C LEU A 75 2.48 7.64 0.62
N GLY A 76 1.74 8.73 0.88
CA GLY A 76 0.89 9.38 -0.12
C GLY A 76 1.68 9.90 -1.31
N SER A 77 2.79 10.60 -1.04
CA SER A 77 3.66 11.12 -2.09
C SER A 77 4.39 10.01 -2.87
N ALA A 78 4.78 8.92 -2.20
CA ALA A 78 5.40 7.76 -2.82
C ALA A 78 4.42 7.07 -3.78
N LEU A 79 3.21 6.80 -3.31
CA LEU A 79 2.14 6.20 -4.09
C LEU A 79 1.87 6.98 -5.37
N VAL A 80 1.66 8.30 -5.26
CA VAL A 80 1.35 9.13 -6.42
C VAL A 80 2.53 9.15 -7.39
N ASN A 81 3.75 9.38 -6.90
CA ASN A 81 4.94 9.46 -7.76
C ASN A 81 5.28 8.12 -8.44
N THR A 82 4.92 6.98 -7.83
CA THR A 82 5.20 5.65 -8.40
C THR A 82 4.13 5.22 -9.41
N PHE A 83 2.86 5.51 -9.15
CA PHE A 83 1.77 4.93 -9.95
C PHE A 83 1.06 5.93 -10.86
N PHE A 84 1.11 7.22 -10.57
CA PHE A 84 0.42 8.25 -11.34
C PHE A 84 1.43 9.10 -12.10
N THR A 85 1.23 9.25 -13.39
CA THR A 85 2.06 10.09 -14.26
C THR A 85 1.22 11.31 -14.64
N ALA A 86 1.70 12.49 -14.28
CA ALA A 86 1.03 13.77 -14.58
C ALA A 86 1.53 14.35 -15.89
N ASP A 87 0.65 15.04 -16.61
CA ASP A 87 1.00 15.90 -17.74
C ASP A 87 1.19 17.37 -17.27
N GLU A 88 1.44 18.27 -18.22
CA GLU A 88 1.55 19.72 -17.97
C GLU A 88 0.23 20.27 -17.39
N GLY A 89 0.14 20.35 -16.06
CA GLY A 89 -1.02 20.89 -15.34
C GLY A 89 -1.60 19.98 -14.25
N GLY A 90 -1.14 18.73 -14.14
CA GLY A 90 -1.61 17.77 -13.13
C GLY A 90 -2.14 16.49 -13.76
N PHE A 91 -3.20 15.91 -13.20
CA PHE A 91 -3.82 14.69 -13.71
C PHE A 91 -5.16 14.97 -14.38
N ASN A 92 -5.27 14.73 -15.69
CA ASN A 92 -6.57 14.66 -16.35
C ASN A 92 -7.26 13.31 -16.05
N TRP A 93 -8.47 13.11 -16.58
CA TRP A 93 -9.25 11.91 -16.33
C TRP A 93 -8.55 10.62 -16.79
N VAL A 94 -7.88 10.66 -17.94
CA VAL A 94 -7.17 9.50 -18.51
C VAL A 94 -5.97 9.13 -17.65
N GLU A 95 -5.15 10.10 -17.25
CA GLU A 95 -4.00 9.88 -16.35
C GLU A 95 -4.41 9.37 -14.98
N PHE A 96 -5.48 9.94 -14.41
CA PHE A 96 -6.02 9.51 -13.14
C PHE A 96 -6.52 8.05 -13.20
N LEU A 97 -7.26 7.67 -14.25
CA LEU A 97 -7.70 6.29 -14.45
C LEU A 97 -6.52 5.34 -14.65
N ARG A 98 -5.52 5.75 -15.44
CA ARG A 98 -4.32 4.93 -15.70
C ARG A 98 -3.58 4.63 -14.40
N GLY A 99 -3.38 5.63 -13.55
CA GLY A 99 -2.77 5.45 -12.24
C GLY A 99 -3.62 4.58 -11.30
N TYR A 100 -4.94 4.80 -11.26
CA TYR A 100 -5.84 3.94 -10.48
C TYR A 100 -5.77 2.47 -10.92
N ILE A 101 -5.76 2.19 -12.23
CA ILE A 101 -5.70 0.82 -12.75
C ILE A 101 -4.37 0.15 -12.39
N LYS A 102 -3.26 0.90 -12.34
CA LYS A 102 -1.98 0.36 -11.84
C LYS A 102 -2.05 -0.09 -10.38
N CYS A 103 -2.87 0.57 -9.56
CA CYS A 103 -3.04 0.22 -8.14
C CYS A 103 -4.13 -0.84 -7.89
N CYS A 104 -5.24 -0.77 -8.64
CA CYS A 104 -6.50 -1.42 -8.30
C CYS A 104 -7.12 -2.23 -9.45
N GLY A 105 -6.43 -2.32 -10.59
CA GLY A 105 -6.84 -3.18 -11.70
C GLY A 105 -6.97 -4.65 -11.26
N ARG A 106 -7.72 -5.43 -12.03
CA ARG A 106 -7.80 -6.88 -11.79
C ARG A 106 -6.43 -7.50 -12.02
N ALA A 107 -5.82 -8.00 -10.95
CA ALA A 107 -4.48 -8.57 -10.96
C ALA A 107 -4.46 -9.88 -10.15
N SER A 108 -3.49 -10.75 -10.45
CA SER A 108 -3.23 -11.90 -9.59
C SER A 108 -2.67 -11.43 -8.24
N THR A 109 -2.73 -12.29 -7.22
CA THR A 109 -2.13 -12.00 -5.91
C THR A 109 -0.64 -11.68 -6.03
N SER A 110 0.08 -12.40 -6.91
CA SER A 110 1.50 -12.20 -7.21
C SER A 110 1.81 -10.79 -7.74
N LEU A 111 1.02 -10.33 -8.71
CA LEU A 111 1.17 -8.98 -9.27
C LEU A 111 0.84 -7.92 -8.22
N SER A 112 -0.20 -8.15 -7.43
CA SER A 112 -0.61 -7.21 -6.38
C SER A 112 0.46 -7.09 -5.28
N LEU A 113 1.12 -8.20 -4.93
CA LEU A 113 2.28 -8.20 -4.03
C LEU A 113 3.49 -7.48 -4.64
N ASN A 114 3.76 -7.61 -5.94
CA ASN A 114 4.82 -6.84 -6.60
C ASN A 114 4.55 -5.34 -6.52
N THR A 115 3.31 -4.92 -6.81
CA THR A 115 2.88 -3.52 -6.68
C THR A 115 3.07 -3.00 -5.26
N LEU A 116 2.71 -3.80 -4.25
CA LEU A 116 2.95 -3.49 -2.84
C LEU A 116 4.44 -3.34 -2.52
N CYS A 117 5.29 -4.24 -3.01
CA CYS A 117 6.75 -4.17 -2.81
C CYS A 117 7.35 -2.91 -3.44
N ARG A 118 6.85 -2.49 -4.61
CA ARG A 118 7.27 -1.23 -5.24
C ARG A 118 6.89 -0.02 -4.42
N LEU A 119 5.66 0.01 -3.92
CA LEU A 119 5.22 1.08 -3.04
C LEU A 119 6.11 1.16 -1.80
N TYR A 120 6.40 0.01 -1.18
CA TYR A 120 7.29 -0.07 -0.03
C TYR A 120 8.68 0.50 -0.37
N ALA A 121 9.32 0.02 -1.45
CA ALA A 121 10.63 0.49 -1.87
C ALA A 121 10.66 2.02 -2.09
N ALA A 122 9.67 2.55 -2.82
CA ALA A 122 9.56 3.98 -3.10
C ALA A 122 9.33 4.81 -1.83
N THR A 123 8.51 4.29 -0.90
CA THR A 123 8.24 4.93 0.39
C THR A 123 9.48 4.94 1.27
N SER A 124 10.20 3.82 1.33
CA SER A 124 11.46 3.67 2.07
C SER A 124 12.53 4.65 1.59
N ILE A 125 12.74 4.75 0.27
CA ILE A 125 13.71 5.70 -0.32
C ILE A 125 13.36 7.14 0.08
N LYS A 126 12.08 7.53 -0.01
CA LYS A 126 11.61 8.86 0.41
C LYS A 126 11.77 9.11 1.90
N ALA A 127 11.68 8.07 2.73
CA ALA A 127 11.91 8.14 4.16
C ALA A 127 13.41 8.14 4.55
N GLY A 128 14.33 8.07 3.58
CA GLY A 128 15.77 7.98 3.81
C GLY A 128 16.27 6.60 4.22
N ILE A 129 15.45 5.55 4.00
CA ILE A 129 15.79 4.15 4.25
C ILE A 129 16.34 3.55 2.95
N THR A 130 17.51 2.91 3.02
CA THR A 130 18.10 2.22 1.86
C THR A 130 17.27 0.99 1.50
N SER A 131 16.73 0.96 0.28
CA SER A 131 16.11 -0.23 -0.29
C SER A 131 17.10 -0.97 -1.19
N LYS A 132 17.19 -2.29 -1.03
CA LYS A 132 17.95 -3.19 -1.93
C LYS A 132 17.05 -3.94 -2.92
N LEU A 133 15.78 -3.57 -2.99
CA LEU A 133 14.85 -4.13 -3.96
C LEU A 133 15.07 -3.52 -5.33
N GLU A 134 15.03 -4.37 -6.34
CA GLU A 134 15.22 -4.01 -7.73
C GLU A 134 14.03 -4.53 -8.56
N PHE A 135 13.67 -3.77 -9.58
CA PHE A 135 12.55 -4.04 -10.49
C PHE A 135 13.05 -3.91 -11.92
N GLU A 136 12.84 -4.96 -12.73
CA GLU A 136 13.38 -5.05 -14.10
C GLU A 136 12.77 -4.00 -15.05
N SER A 137 11.52 -3.60 -14.82
CA SER A 137 10.81 -2.60 -15.62
C SER A 137 9.76 -1.88 -14.78
N ASP A 138 9.16 -0.83 -15.35
CA ASP A 138 8.00 -0.14 -14.75
C ASP A 138 6.68 -0.91 -14.93
N ASP A 139 6.67 -2.04 -15.66
CA ASP A 139 5.45 -2.84 -15.90
C ASP A 139 5.08 -3.69 -14.70
N LEU A 140 3.79 -3.84 -14.38
CA LEU A 140 3.34 -4.49 -13.14
C LEU A 140 3.72 -5.97 -13.03
N ASP A 141 3.99 -6.63 -14.15
CA ASP A 141 4.41 -8.03 -14.26
C ASP A 141 5.93 -8.24 -14.18
N CYS A 142 6.69 -7.19 -13.90
CA CYS A 142 8.14 -7.32 -13.76
C CYS A 142 8.52 -8.26 -12.60
N LYS A 143 9.67 -8.91 -12.76
CA LYS A 143 10.28 -9.70 -11.70
C LYS A 143 10.87 -8.78 -10.62
N ILE A 144 10.75 -9.21 -9.37
CA ILE A 144 11.44 -8.58 -8.24
C ILE A 144 12.79 -9.28 -7.99
N SER A 145 13.84 -8.49 -7.79
CA SER A 145 15.18 -8.95 -7.44
C SER A 145 15.73 -8.21 -6.21
N GLY A 146 16.95 -8.57 -5.80
CA GLY A 146 17.58 -8.03 -4.59
C GLY A 146 17.16 -8.76 -3.30
N SER A 147 17.16 -8.03 -2.19
CA SER A 147 16.87 -8.59 -0.87
C SER A 147 16.12 -7.63 0.05
N PHE A 148 15.32 -8.20 0.94
CA PHE A 148 14.77 -7.53 2.12
C PHE A 148 15.71 -7.76 3.30
N MET A 149 15.89 -6.78 4.16
CA MET A 149 16.35 -7.02 5.53
C MET A 149 15.16 -7.55 6.36
N SER A 150 15.42 -8.25 7.46
CA SER A 150 14.39 -8.62 8.44
C SER A 150 13.56 -7.41 8.90
N THR A 151 14.21 -6.26 9.08
CA THR A 151 13.57 -4.97 9.38
C THR A 151 12.65 -4.49 8.24
N ASP A 152 12.99 -4.75 6.98
CA ASP A 152 12.12 -4.39 5.87
C ASP A 152 10.83 -5.20 5.87
N VAL A 153 10.91 -6.50 6.20
CA VAL A 153 9.72 -7.35 6.32
C VAL A 153 8.83 -6.86 7.47
N LEU A 154 9.43 -6.50 8.61
CA LEU A 154 8.71 -5.88 9.73
C LEU A 154 7.97 -4.60 9.30
N LEU A 155 8.69 -3.66 8.68
CA LEU A 155 8.13 -2.38 8.23
C LEU A 155 7.04 -2.57 7.18
N LEU A 156 7.23 -3.49 6.24
CA LEU A 156 6.24 -3.84 5.22
C LEU A 156 4.96 -4.39 5.86
N LEU A 157 5.07 -5.32 6.82
CA LEU A 157 3.91 -5.88 7.52
C LEU A 157 3.17 -4.81 8.33
N CYS A 158 3.89 -3.95 9.04
CA CYS A 158 3.29 -2.82 9.75
C CYS A 158 2.60 -1.84 8.79
N LEU A 159 3.21 -1.55 7.63
CA LEU A 159 2.60 -0.72 6.59
C LEU A 159 1.31 -1.35 6.06
N CYS A 160 1.32 -2.66 5.78
CA CYS A 160 0.14 -3.40 5.34
C CYS A 160 -0.98 -3.36 6.39
N TRP A 161 -0.65 -3.50 7.67
CA TRP A 161 -1.60 -3.33 8.76
C TRP A 161 -2.25 -1.95 8.69
N ILE A 162 -1.46 -0.88 8.69
CA ILE A 162 -1.97 0.49 8.64
C ILE A 162 -2.85 0.73 7.41
N MET A 163 -2.46 0.22 6.23
CA MET A 163 -3.26 0.31 5.01
C MET A 163 -4.57 -0.48 5.08
N SER A 164 -4.58 -1.62 5.78
CA SER A 164 -5.78 -2.44 5.97
C SER A 164 -6.74 -1.86 7.00
N GLN A 165 -6.25 -1.06 7.93
CA GLN A 165 -7.09 -0.30 8.83
C GLN A 165 -7.79 0.78 7.97
N ASN A 166 -9.11 0.70 7.84
CA ASN A 166 -9.88 1.73 7.15
C ASN A 166 -9.94 2.97 8.05
N LEU A 167 -8.92 3.83 7.94
CA LEU A 167 -8.67 4.97 8.85
C LEU A 167 -9.69 6.13 8.74
N SER A 168 -10.89 5.84 8.24
CA SER A 168 -11.98 6.81 8.16
C SER A 168 -12.39 7.39 9.51
N THR A 169 -11.98 6.78 10.62
CA THR A 169 -12.31 7.19 11.99
C THR A 169 -11.20 7.95 12.72
N TRP A 170 -9.99 8.05 12.18
CA TRP A 170 -8.86 8.65 12.91
C TRP A 170 -8.80 10.19 12.88
N GLU A 171 -9.96 10.83 12.68
CA GLU A 171 -10.13 12.27 12.93
C GLU A 171 -10.18 12.52 14.45
N GLY A 172 -9.03 12.35 15.12
CA GLY A 172 -8.85 12.74 16.52
C GLY A 172 -8.21 11.65 17.38
N HIS A 173 -7.03 11.97 17.90
CA HIS A 173 -6.40 11.48 19.15
C HIS A 173 -6.33 9.97 19.48
N GLU A 174 -6.86 9.07 18.66
CA GLU A 174 -6.78 7.63 18.93
C GLU A 174 -5.37 7.10 18.69
N LYS A 175 -4.89 6.32 19.66
CA LYS A 175 -3.60 5.64 19.67
C LYS A 175 -3.60 4.53 18.62
N ILE A 176 -2.60 4.55 17.75
CA ILE A 176 -2.43 3.50 16.74
C ILE A 176 -1.70 2.35 17.40
N ASP A 177 -2.44 1.27 17.62
CA ASP A 177 -1.86 0.02 18.07
C ASP A 177 -1.43 -0.81 16.85
N LEU A 178 -0.14 -1.13 16.82
CA LEU A 178 0.43 -2.04 15.83
C LEU A 178 0.30 -3.48 16.31
N PRO A 179 0.02 -4.43 15.39
CA PRO A 179 -0.10 -5.84 15.72
C PRO A 179 1.29 -6.39 16.05
N ASP A 180 1.34 -7.43 16.89
CA ASP A 180 2.57 -8.19 17.06
C ASP A 180 2.83 -9.04 15.81
N VAL A 181 3.68 -8.52 14.93
CA VAL A 181 4.07 -9.17 13.66
C VAL A 181 5.35 -9.98 13.79
N LYS A 182 5.97 -10.06 14.98
CA LYS A 182 7.20 -10.84 15.18
C LYS A 182 7.07 -12.30 14.73
N PRO A 183 5.95 -13.02 15.00
CA PRO A 183 5.80 -14.40 14.53
C PRO A 183 5.85 -14.52 13.00
N LEU A 184 5.30 -13.54 12.27
CA LEU A 184 5.33 -13.52 10.81
C LEU A 184 6.74 -13.21 10.28
N VAL A 185 7.45 -12.28 10.90
CA VAL A 185 8.84 -11.97 10.53
C VAL A 185 9.74 -13.20 10.75
N LEU A 186 9.58 -13.88 11.88
CA LEU A 186 10.31 -15.11 12.19
C LEU A 186 9.99 -16.22 11.17
N SER A 187 8.72 -16.41 10.83
CA SER A 187 8.30 -17.33 9.76
C SER A 187 8.97 -17.00 8.42
N ALA A 188 9.00 -15.72 8.03
CA ALA A 188 9.66 -15.28 6.81
C ALA A 188 11.15 -15.60 6.81
N ILE A 189 11.84 -15.32 7.92
CA ILE A 189 13.26 -15.63 8.10
C ILE A 189 13.48 -17.13 7.93
N THR A 190 12.77 -17.97 8.68
CA THR A 190 12.91 -19.43 8.63
C THR A 190 12.71 -20.01 7.24
N VAL A 191 11.75 -19.49 6.47
CA VAL A 191 11.46 -19.97 5.10
C VAL A 191 12.47 -19.45 4.08
N CYS A 192 13.00 -18.24 4.26
CA CYS A 192 13.82 -17.58 3.25
C CYS A 192 15.34 -17.84 3.41
N THR A 193 15.81 -18.28 4.58
CA THR A 193 17.21 -18.65 4.82
C THR A 193 17.45 -20.13 4.54
N ASP A 194 18.46 -20.45 3.71
CA ASP A 194 18.80 -21.85 3.37
C ASP A 194 19.59 -22.56 4.47
N ASP A 195 20.23 -21.79 5.36
CA ASP A 195 21.08 -22.35 6.40
C ASP A 195 20.22 -22.76 7.59
N GLY A 196 20.19 -24.07 7.86
CA GLY A 196 19.65 -24.67 9.09
C GLY A 196 20.38 -24.23 10.38
N ASN A 197 21.12 -23.13 10.33
CA ASN A 197 21.46 -22.35 11.50
C ASN A 197 20.16 -21.67 11.95
N ALA A 198 19.32 -22.45 12.64
CA ALA A 198 18.16 -21.98 13.35
C ALA A 198 18.62 -20.84 14.24
N LEU A 199 18.55 -19.61 13.72
CA LEU A 199 18.67 -18.39 14.47
C LEU A 199 17.74 -18.63 15.65
N ASN A 200 18.26 -18.62 16.89
CA ASN A 200 17.44 -18.94 18.05
C ASN A 200 16.24 -18.01 18.00
N VAL A 201 15.11 -18.55 17.55
CA VAL A 201 13.88 -17.83 17.20
C VAL A 201 13.36 -17.05 18.41
N TRP A 202 13.79 -17.49 19.59
CA TRP A 202 13.49 -16.97 20.92
C TRP A 202 14.41 -15.83 21.40
N ASP A 203 15.58 -15.63 20.79
CA ASP A 203 16.58 -14.59 21.16
C ASP A 203 16.63 -13.42 20.17
N TRP A 204 15.70 -13.35 19.20
CA TRP A 204 15.68 -12.25 18.23
C TRP A 204 15.19 -10.95 18.90
N SER A 205 16.12 -10.17 19.43
CA SER A 205 15.92 -8.74 19.62
C SER A 205 15.98 -8.05 18.25
N ILE A 206 14.95 -7.26 17.91
CA ILE A 206 14.87 -6.44 16.68
C ILE A 206 16.14 -5.57 16.48
N SER A 207 16.90 -5.32 17.55
CA SER A 207 18.11 -4.52 17.60
C SER A 207 19.42 -5.18 17.10
N GLY A 208 19.45 -6.48 16.78
CA GLY A 208 20.75 -7.18 16.67
C GLY A 208 21.04 -8.08 15.45
N SER A 209 20.05 -8.49 14.66
CA SER A 209 20.29 -9.42 13.54
C SER A 209 19.55 -8.99 12.28
N GLU A 210 20.25 -8.20 11.46
CA GLU A 210 19.84 -7.84 10.10
C GLU A 210 20.10 -9.05 9.18
N VAL A 211 19.10 -9.92 9.06
CA VAL A 211 19.16 -11.06 8.14
C VAL A 211 18.74 -10.59 6.76
N GLN A 212 19.53 -10.91 5.74
CA GLN A 212 19.15 -10.64 4.35
C GLN A 212 18.30 -11.80 3.82
N LEU A 213 17.14 -11.47 3.29
CA LEU A 213 16.17 -12.41 2.77
C LEU A 213 16.01 -12.15 1.26
N PRO A 214 16.27 -13.14 0.38
CA PRO A 214 16.11 -12.96 -1.05
C PRO A 214 14.67 -12.53 -1.41
N ALA A 215 14.53 -11.50 -2.24
CA ALA A 215 13.22 -10.91 -2.55
C ALA A 215 12.23 -11.93 -3.13
N GLN A 216 12.71 -12.82 -4.00
CA GLN A 216 11.90 -13.89 -4.60
C GLN A 216 11.38 -14.90 -3.57
N LYS A 217 12.19 -15.25 -2.57
CA LYS A 217 11.76 -16.15 -1.50
C LYS A 217 10.76 -15.47 -0.57
N CYS A 218 10.97 -14.20 -0.24
CA CYS A 218 10.01 -13.41 0.54
C CYS A 218 8.68 -13.28 -0.19
N HIS A 219 8.72 -13.03 -1.50
CA HIS A 219 7.52 -12.95 -2.34
C HIS A 219 6.74 -14.27 -2.34
N MET A 220 7.45 -15.40 -2.51
CA MET A 220 6.84 -16.73 -2.42
C MET A 220 6.27 -17.02 -1.02
N TRP A 221 7.02 -16.68 0.04
CA TRP A 221 6.55 -16.81 1.42
C TRP A 221 5.26 -16.01 1.66
N ALA A 222 5.19 -14.78 1.17
CA ALA A 222 3.99 -13.95 1.30
C ALA A 222 2.81 -14.56 0.56
N LEU A 223 3.01 -15.12 -0.64
CA LEU A 223 1.96 -15.81 -1.40
C LEU A 223 1.41 -17.05 -0.68
N THR A 224 2.25 -17.80 0.03
CA THR A 224 1.84 -19.04 0.69
C THR A 224 1.34 -18.83 2.11
N THR A 225 1.89 -17.86 2.82
CA THR A 225 1.66 -17.67 4.27
C THR A 225 0.69 -16.53 4.55
N ALA A 226 0.72 -15.46 3.75
CA ALA A 226 -0.08 -14.27 3.96
C ALA A 226 -0.58 -13.65 2.64
N PRO A 227 -1.31 -14.40 1.79
CA PRO A 227 -1.71 -13.95 0.45
C PRO A 227 -2.59 -12.71 0.47
N SER A 228 -3.29 -12.46 1.59
CA SER A 228 -4.11 -11.28 1.81
C SER A 228 -3.32 -9.97 1.78
N LEU A 229 -2.00 -10.00 2.06
CA LEU A 229 -1.12 -8.83 1.97
C LEU A 229 -1.16 -8.20 0.57
N GLY A 230 -1.29 -9.01 -0.49
CA GLY A 230 -1.35 -8.49 -1.86
C GLY A 230 -2.51 -7.52 -2.09
N TYR A 231 -3.59 -7.61 -1.31
CA TYR A 231 -4.80 -6.82 -1.55
C TYR A 231 -4.89 -5.56 -0.69
N CYS A 232 -4.09 -5.43 0.38
CA CYS A 232 -4.20 -4.30 1.32
C CYS A 232 -3.97 -2.95 0.61
N PHE A 233 -3.05 -2.90 -0.35
CA PHE A 233 -2.77 -1.68 -1.11
C PHE A 233 -3.95 -1.23 -1.97
N ALA A 234 -4.52 -2.13 -2.77
CA ALA A 234 -5.68 -1.81 -3.61
C ALA A 234 -6.90 -1.41 -2.75
N GLN A 235 -7.07 -2.05 -1.59
CA GLN A 235 -8.11 -1.69 -0.63
C GLN A 235 -7.89 -0.29 -0.07
N TYR A 236 -6.66 0.05 0.31
CA TYR A 236 -6.27 1.37 0.79
C TYR A 236 -6.59 2.46 -0.25
N VAL A 237 -6.15 2.30 -1.50
CA VAL A 237 -6.43 3.27 -2.57
C VAL A 237 -7.93 3.47 -2.75
N ASN A 238 -8.70 2.37 -2.80
CA ASN A 238 -10.15 2.43 -2.93
C ASN A 238 -10.81 3.14 -1.74
N ALA A 239 -10.41 2.83 -0.51
CA ALA A 239 -10.97 3.44 0.69
C ALA A 239 -10.71 4.96 0.72
N ARG A 240 -9.49 5.39 0.37
CA ARG A 240 -9.14 6.81 0.28
C ARG A 240 -9.97 7.54 -0.77
N LEU A 241 -10.06 7.02 -1.99
CA LEU A 241 -10.85 7.64 -3.06
C LEU A 241 -12.35 7.68 -2.73
N ARG A 242 -12.88 6.61 -2.10
CA ARG A 242 -14.27 6.59 -1.60
C ARG A 242 -14.53 7.68 -0.58
N ARG A 243 -13.64 7.92 0.38
CA ARG A 243 -13.80 8.97 1.39
C ARG A 243 -13.99 10.34 0.75
N PHE A 244 -13.16 10.67 -0.24
CA PHE A 244 -13.30 11.93 -0.98
C PHE A 244 -14.62 11.96 -1.77
N ALA A 245 -14.96 10.88 -2.47
CA ALA A 245 -16.23 10.78 -3.21
C ALA A 245 -17.48 10.93 -2.30
N SER A 246 -17.43 10.42 -1.07
CA SER A 246 -18.57 10.30 -0.13
C SER A 246 -18.79 11.47 0.83
N SER A 247 -18.22 12.67 0.62
CA SER A 247 -18.55 13.85 1.46
C SER A 247 -20.03 14.30 1.43
N GLU A 248 -20.94 13.52 0.83
CA GLU A 248 -22.35 13.50 1.22
C GLU A 248 -22.81 12.03 1.42
N VAL A 249 -23.39 11.80 2.60
CA VAL A 249 -24.16 10.62 3.05
C VAL A 249 -23.35 9.36 3.37
N LEU A 250 -23.14 9.17 4.68
CA LEU A 250 -23.07 7.87 5.33
C LEU A 250 -24.29 7.03 4.92
N SER A 251 -24.10 6.13 3.96
CA SER A 251 -25.05 5.04 3.74
C SER A 251 -24.27 3.74 3.59
N PHE A 252 -24.13 3.07 4.74
CA PHE A 252 -24.18 1.62 4.94
C PHE A 252 -24.18 0.80 3.64
N PHE A 253 -23.10 0.08 3.33
CA PHE A 253 -23.19 -1.27 2.75
C PHE A 253 -21.88 -2.05 2.99
N LEU A 254 -22.04 -3.06 3.84
CA LEU A 254 -21.27 -4.27 4.16
C LEU A 254 -19.76 -4.17 4.45
N PRO A 255 -19.34 -4.57 5.67
CA PRO A 255 -17.94 -4.89 5.94
C PRO A 255 -17.62 -6.16 5.14
N PHE A 256 -16.84 -6.02 4.06
CA PHE A 256 -16.06 -7.17 3.62
C PHE A 256 -15.07 -7.43 4.74
N GLU A 257 -15.31 -8.52 5.46
CA GLU A 257 -14.61 -8.98 6.65
C GLU A 257 -13.16 -8.46 6.76
N LEU A 258 -12.97 -7.54 7.72
CA LEU A 258 -11.67 -7.13 8.24
C LEU A 258 -11.07 -8.31 9.01
N THR A 259 -10.57 -9.30 8.26
CA THR A 259 -9.90 -10.47 8.83
C THR A 259 -8.59 -10.76 8.10
N ILE A 260 -7.85 -9.69 7.76
CA ILE A 260 -6.58 -9.82 7.03
C ILE A 260 -5.41 -10.09 7.97
N ILE A 261 -5.46 -9.58 9.22
CA ILE A 261 -4.41 -9.80 10.22
C ILE A 261 -4.96 -10.30 11.58
N SER A 262 -6.25 -10.09 11.91
CA SER A 262 -6.89 -10.70 13.09
C SER A 262 -7.02 -12.24 13.00
N ASN A 263 -6.98 -12.82 11.80
CA ASN A 263 -6.86 -14.27 11.62
C ASN A 263 -5.42 -14.79 11.75
N LEU A 264 -4.39 -13.93 11.69
CA LEU A 264 -3.00 -14.34 11.87
C LEU A 264 -2.61 -14.38 13.35
N SER A 265 -3.32 -13.64 14.22
CA SER A 265 -3.21 -13.80 15.68
C SER A 265 -3.81 -15.11 16.22
N TYR A 266 -4.48 -15.91 15.38
CA TYR A 266 -4.97 -17.25 15.74
C TYR A 266 -3.96 -18.37 15.47
N PHE A 267 -2.84 -18.09 14.79
CA PHE A 267 -1.76 -19.08 14.58
C PHE A 267 -0.79 -19.17 15.77
N SER A 268 -1.07 -18.50 16.89
CA SER A 268 -0.30 -18.57 18.14
C SER A 268 -1.05 -19.29 19.26
N SER A 269 -1.88 -20.29 18.95
CA SER A 269 -2.49 -21.21 19.94
C SER A 269 -2.02 -22.64 19.75
#